data_AF-A0A1V3S412-F1
#
_entry.id   AF-A0A1V3S412-F1
#
_cell.length_a   1.000
_cell.length_b   1.000
_cell.length_c   1.000
_cell.angle_alpha   90.00
_cell.angle_beta   90.00
_cell.angle_gamma   90.00
#
_symmetry.space_group_name_H-M   'P 1'
#
loop_
_entity.id
_entity.type
_entity.pdbx_description
1 polymer ?
#
loop_
_entity_poly.entity_id
_entity_poly.type
_entity_poly.pdbx_seq_one_letter_code
_entity_poly.pdbx_strand_id
1 'polypeptide(L)'
;MYAGPNYAGGRALRPGETLSAEDWGVPPVGFLDDVTRNHDINYTYIEKVYTGNDAASRSARNQALWQADKEMLGNMLRHQPGNWLEAQYRDAAIKAFVAKADTSYRPHVDVVSEWNRDLAGIDLQFPSLSASESGRAQWKVFGLVHSGATYTSTGMESLSTSGVNTQVAMLFNTHLRPGHIDPLKPSSKDHAYPETDRNDSRRILVPKRDPTNPYVFTAEGHIDGKRVTVWYDQESMKLVRTVYSGDQIESETTCQGHPVTDEQGKRYGYANYEVSRLNHVNGKPHGDPVKLPTIKAPETPPLQESEHTRAIKPNVEQGQDAQFPDKPTTADRAWHSGERAAPQPAAPDDHPAAAAQPTPSQTSQAQQFKDQLGPKLAQLGMSEQQINTLAAAAVKAQTRFAGQGDVQGYYLSKDGSTIALRQAYPPLREFTVESALGRSEQGHWAEAQAMGATSQVAVPAPERDTQPAPQVAMPNTAASSAARV
;
A
#
# COMPACT_ATOMS: atom_id res chain seq x y z
N MET A 1 1.61 20.32 1.82
CA MET A 1 2.53 19.19 2.10
C MET A 1 1.63 18.00 2.39
N TYR A 2 1.75 16.90 1.64
CA TYR A 2 1.06 15.64 1.93
C TYR A 2 1.55 15.07 3.28
N ALA A 3 1.18 15.70 4.41
CA ALA A 3 0.59 14.91 5.48
C ALA A 3 -0.76 14.43 4.94
N GLY A 4 -1.31 13.32 5.43
CA GLY A 4 -2.58 12.76 4.93
C GLY A 4 -3.58 13.85 4.58
N PRO A 5 -4.40 13.66 3.51
CA PRO A 5 -5.33 14.69 3.11
C PRO A 5 -6.07 15.15 4.36
N ASN A 6 -6.36 16.44 4.45
CA ASN A 6 -7.28 17.04 5.41
C ASN A 6 -8.66 16.37 5.23
N TYR A 7 -8.80 15.05 5.30
CA TYR A 7 -9.84 14.28 4.66
C TYR A 7 -9.89 12.91 5.32
N ALA A 8 -10.25 12.89 6.61
CA ALA A 8 -11.07 11.79 7.08
C ALA A 8 -12.52 12.26 7.07
N GLY A 9 -13.48 11.35 7.08
CA GLY A 9 -14.88 11.78 7.15
C GLY A 9 -15.53 12.18 5.82
N GLY A 10 -14.82 12.22 4.70
CA GLY A 10 -15.42 12.76 3.48
C GLY A 10 -15.47 14.30 3.43
N ARG A 11 -14.63 15.01 4.20
CA ARG A 11 -14.60 16.48 4.20
C ARG A 11 -13.19 17.02 4.36
N ALA A 12 -12.92 18.17 3.73
CA ALA A 12 -11.72 18.96 3.95
C ALA A 12 -11.68 19.50 5.41
N LEU A 13 -10.71 19.07 6.23
CA LEU A 13 -10.37 19.68 7.51
C LEU A 13 -9.76 21.06 7.29
N ARG A 14 -10.07 21.99 8.20
CA ARG A 14 -9.44 23.31 8.25
C ARG A 14 -8.04 23.22 8.88
N PRO A 15 -7.13 24.16 8.57
CA PRO A 15 -5.85 24.24 9.28
C PRO A 15 -6.04 24.28 10.80
N GLY A 16 -5.45 23.30 11.50
CA GLY A 16 -5.54 23.16 12.96
C GLY A 16 -6.78 22.42 13.46
N GLU A 17 -7.67 21.96 12.58
CA GLU A 17 -8.79 21.11 12.94
C GLU A 17 -8.32 19.66 13.15
N THR A 18 -8.71 19.07 14.28
CA THR A 18 -8.42 17.67 14.62
C THR A 18 -9.54 16.76 14.14
N LEU A 19 -9.19 15.52 13.80
CA LEU A 19 -10.16 14.49 13.46
C LEU A 19 -11.10 14.17 14.63
N SER A 20 -12.40 14.24 14.37
CA SER A 20 -13.44 13.82 15.32
C SER A 20 -13.73 12.32 15.21
N ALA A 21 -14.43 11.75 16.20
CA ALA A 21 -14.89 10.36 16.14
C ALA A 21 -15.82 10.10 14.93
N GLU A 22 -16.61 11.11 14.53
CA GLU A 22 -17.45 11.03 13.34
C GLU A 22 -16.60 10.91 12.06
N ASP A 23 -15.47 11.63 11.99
CA ASP A 23 -14.57 11.58 10.83
C ASP A 23 -13.91 10.20 10.68
N TRP A 24 -13.62 9.53 11.78
CA TRP A 24 -13.11 8.15 11.80
C TRP A 24 -14.18 7.10 11.46
N GLY A 25 -15.44 7.38 11.80
CA GLY A 25 -16.57 6.51 11.50
C GLY A 25 -16.90 6.41 10.00
N VAL A 26 -16.41 7.35 9.18
CA VAL A 26 -16.58 7.28 7.72
C VAL A 26 -15.56 6.33 7.14
N PRO A 27 -15.96 5.27 6.43
CA PRO A 27 -15.00 4.28 5.95
C PRO A 27 -14.06 4.82 4.86
N PRO A 28 -12.89 4.18 4.68
CA PRO A 28 -11.94 4.58 3.66
C PRO A 28 -12.51 4.37 2.25
N VAL A 29 -12.22 5.28 1.32
CA VAL A 29 -12.75 5.20 -0.05
C VAL A 29 -11.93 4.26 -0.95
N GLY A 30 -10.73 3.86 -0.54
CA GLY A 30 -9.91 2.86 -1.22
C GLY A 30 -8.62 2.54 -0.46
N PHE A 31 -7.78 1.68 -1.01
CA PHE A 31 -6.58 1.17 -0.33
C PHE A 31 -5.63 2.29 0.15
N LEU A 32 -5.29 3.23 -0.73
CA LEU A 32 -4.35 4.29 -0.38
C LEU A 32 -4.92 5.26 0.65
N ASP A 33 -6.25 5.44 0.71
CA ASP A 33 -6.93 6.21 1.76
C ASP A 33 -6.89 5.46 3.11
N ASP A 34 -7.13 4.14 3.09
CA ASP A 34 -7.05 3.28 4.27
C ASP A 34 -5.64 3.27 4.89
N VAL A 35 -4.62 3.14 4.02
CA VAL A 35 -3.20 3.25 4.40
C VAL A 35 -2.91 4.61 5.05
N THR A 36 -3.39 5.71 4.49
CA THR A 36 -3.18 7.05 5.07
C THR A 36 -3.94 7.26 6.37
N ARG A 37 -5.14 6.67 6.53
CA ARG A 37 -5.88 6.75 7.80
C ARG A 37 -5.20 6.00 8.92
N ASN A 38 -4.65 4.82 8.65
CA ASN A 38 -3.83 4.09 9.63
C ASN A 38 -2.57 4.87 10.01
N HIS A 39 -1.99 5.59 9.06
CA HIS A 39 -0.89 6.51 9.33
C HIS A 39 -1.32 7.68 10.24
N ASP A 40 -2.45 8.32 9.95
CA ASP A 40 -3.01 9.41 10.75
C ASP A 40 -3.41 8.95 12.17
N ILE A 41 -3.90 7.71 12.32
CA ILE A 41 -4.16 7.06 13.61
C ILE A 41 -2.88 7.01 14.44
N ASN A 42 -1.80 6.48 13.85
CA ASN A 42 -0.51 6.40 14.51
C ASN A 42 0.02 7.78 14.88
N TYR A 43 -0.06 8.77 13.98
CA TYR A 43 0.37 10.14 14.24
C TYR A 43 -0.41 10.77 15.40
N THR A 44 -1.73 10.67 15.37
CA THR A 44 -2.61 11.20 16.43
C THR A 44 -2.23 10.61 17.80
N TYR A 45 -1.98 9.30 17.84
CA TYR A 45 -1.52 8.64 19.05
C TYR A 45 -0.15 9.16 19.51
N ILE A 46 0.83 9.22 18.60
CA ILE A 46 2.20 9.65 18.90
C ILE A 46 2.21 11.08 19.44
N GLU A 47 1.45 12.00 18.86
CA GLU A 47 1.40 13.39 19.30
C GLU A 47 0.79 13.56 20.70
N LYS A 48 -0.14 12.68 21.09
CA LYS A 48 -0.73 12.68 22.43
C LYS A 48 0.17 12.05 23.49
N VAL A 49 0.92 11.01 23.13
CA VAL A 49 1.71 10.23 24.09
C VAL A 49 3.15 10.76 24.23
N TYR A 50 3.72 11.37 23.20
CA TYR A 50 5.09 11.87 23.18
C TYR A 50 5.15 13.40 23.33
N THR A 51 4.70 13.91 24.48
CA THR A 51 4.49 15.36 24.74
C THR A 51 5.70 16.10 25.33
N GLY A 52 6.82 15.42 25.59
CA GLY A 52 8.02 16.03 26.15
C GLY A 52 8.81 16.89 25.17
N ASN A 53 9.30 18.05 25.64
CA ASN A 53 10.06 19.01 24.82
C ASN A 53 11.59 18.88 24.96
N ASP A 54 12.08 18.03 25.87
CA ASP A 54 13.51 17.77 25.99
C ASP A 54 14.06 17.01 24.77
N ALA A 55 15.38 16.98 24.63
CA ALA A 55 16.04 16.37 23.47
C ALA A 55 15.74 14.87 23.34
N ALA A 56 15.59 14.15 24.46
CA ALA A 56 15.31 12.72 24.42
C ALA A 56 13.86 12.46 24.00
N SER A 57 12.89 13.20 24.56
CA SER A 57 11.49 13.10 24.13
C SER A 57 11.28 13.50 22.66
N ARG A 58 11.95 14.55 22.17
CA ARG A 58 11.90 14.90 20.74
C ARG A 58 12.50 13.82 19.85
N SER A 59 13.62 13.22 20.26
CA SER A 59 14.24 12.11 19.54
C SER A 59 13.31 10.90 19.46
N ALA A 60 12.70 10.51 20.59
CA ALA A 60 11.75 9.39 20.65
C ALA A 60 10.49 9.66 19.83
N ARG A 61 9.94 10.89 19.88
CA ARG A 61 8.81 11.30 19.03
C ARG A 61 9.16 11.16 17.56
N ASN A 62 10.31 11.68 17.12
CA ASN A 62 10.72 11.62 15.72
C ASN A 62 10.93 10.18 15.23
N GLN A 63 11.46 9.29 16.09
CA GLN A 63 11.59 7.87 15.78
C GLN A 63 10.22 7.19 15.64
N ALA A 64 9.27 7.48 16.53
CA ALA A 64 7.91 6.95 16.44
C ALA A 64 7.18 7.45 15.18
N LEU A 65 7.29 8.73 14.83
CA LEU A 65 6.72 9.28 13.60
C LEU A 65 7.31 8.62 12.36
N TRP A 66 8.63 8.38 12.34
CA TRP A 66 9.27 7.66 11.26
C TRP A 66 8.85 6.19 11.17
N GLN A 67 8.62 5.52 12.30
CA GLN A 67 8.09 4.15 12.28
C GLN A 67 6.68 4.10 11.66
N ALA A 68 5.80 5.06 12.00
CA ALA A 68 4.50 5.19 11.35
C ALA A 68 4.63 5.43 9.84
N ASP A 69 5.57 6.29 9.42
CA ASP A 69 5.87 6.53 8.00
C ASP A 69 6.33 5.23 7.31
N LYS A 70 7.20 4.42 7.94
CA LYS A 70 7.65 3.13 7.37
C LYS A 70 6.52 2.12 7.21
N GLU A 71 5.60 2.02 8.17
CA GLU A 71 4.43 1.13 8.07
C GLU A 71 3.54 1.54 6.89
N MET A 72 3.28 2.84 6.74
CA MET A 72 2.52 3.40 5.62
C MET A 72 3.25 3.17 4.28
N LEU A 73 4.53 3.54 4.19
CA LEU A 73 5.35 3.38 2.99
C LEU A 73 5.48 1.92 2.58
N GLY A 74 5.63 1.00 3.53
CA GLY A 74 5.67 -0.44 3.26
C GLY A 74 4.38 -0.94 2.63
N ASN A 75 3.21 -0.48 3.12
CA ASN A 75 1.92 -0.80 2.51
C ASN A 75 1.78 -0.20 1.11
N MET A 76 2.15 1.07 0.92
CA MET A 76 2.16 1.70 -0.41
C MET A 76 3.09 0.96 -1.37
N LEU A 77 4.29 0.57 -0.94
CA LEU A 77 5.26 -0.14 -1.79
C LEU A 77 4.76 -1.52 -2.23
N ARG A 78 4.02 -2.25 -1.38
CA ARG A 78 3.43 -3.54 -1.75
C ARG A 78 2.22 -3.40 -2.68
N HIS A 79 1.55 -2.26 -2.64
CA HIS A 79 0.41 -1.98 -3.50
C HIS A 79 0.82 -1.85 -4.97
N GLN A 80 0.14 -2.59 -5.84
CA GLN A 80 0.28 -2.50 -7.28
C GLN A 80 -0.89 -1.67 -7.82
N PRO A 81 -0.65 -0.43 -8.29
CA PRO A 81 -1.71 0.43 -8.80
C PRO A 81 -2.47 -0.22 -9.95
N GLY A 82 -3.80 -0.20 -9.89
CA GLY A 82 -4.65 -0.75 -10.95
C GLY A 82 -4.84 0.20 -12.13
N ASN A 83 -4.47 1.48 -11.95
CA ASN A 83 -4.61 2.52 -12.96
C ASN A 83 -3.51 3.58 -12.83
N TRP A 84 -3.38 4.43 -13.86
CA TRP A 84 -2.32 5.43 -13.92
C TRP A 84 -2.48 6.52 -12.84
N LEU A 85 -3.70 6.93 -12.48
CA LEU A 85 -3.93 7.98 -11.49
C LEU A 85 -3.45 7.53 -10.11
N GLU A 86 -3.80 6.31 -9.74
CA GLU A 86 -3.34 5.65 -8.52
C GLU A 86 -1.82 5.49 -8.50
N ALA A 87 -1.20 5.12 -9.63
CA ALA A 87 0.24 5.00 -9.75
C ALA A 87 0.94 6.35 -9.51
N GLN A 88 0.38 7.43 -10.06
CA GLN A 88 0.89 8.79 -9.85
C GLN A 88 0.77 9.24 -8.41
N TYR A 89 -0.40 9.02 -7.78
CA TYR A 89 -0.61 9.38 -6.39
C TYR A 89 0.37 8.63 -5.46
N ARG A 90 0.51 7.32 -5.68
CA ARG A 90 1.45 6.47 -4.92
C ARG A 90 2.89 6.97 -5.05
N ASP A 91 3.35 7.23 -6.28
CA ASP A 91 4.70 7.73 -6.53
C ASP A 91 4.96 9.09 -5.84
N ALA A 92 4.02 10.03 -6.00
CA ALA A 92 4.10 11.34 -5.37
C ALA A 92 4.11 11.24 -3.84
N ALA A 93 3.23 10.43 -3.25
CA ALA A 93 3.16 10.20 -1.81
C ALA A 93 4.49 9.62 -1.28
N ILE A 94 4.99 8.53 -1.87
CA ILE A 94 6.25 7.91 -1.43
C ILE A 94 7.40 8.94 -1.46
N LYS A 95 7.56 9.66 -2.57
CA LYS A 95 8.63 10.67 -2.71
C LYS A 95 8.48 11.81 -1.72
N ALA A 96 7.27 12.32 -1.51
CA ALA A 96 6.99 13.41 -0.58
C ALA A 96 7.29 13.01 0.88
N PHE A 97 6.90 11.80 1.29
CA PHE A 97 7.16 11.31 2.64
C PHE A 97 8.64 11.06 2.90
N VAL A 98 9.38 10.50 1.94
CA VAL A 98 10.85 10.37 2.07
C VAL A 98 11.52 11.74 2.17
N ALA A 99 11.09 12.72 1.37
CA ALA A 99 11.60 14.09 1.44
C ALA A 99 11.34 14.76 2.79
N LYS A 100 10.11 14.58 3.31
CA LYS A 100 9.70 15.10 4.61
C LYS A 100 10.49 14.45 5.72
N ALA A 101 10.66 13.13 5.69
CA ALA A 101 11.44 12.41 6.69
C ALA A 101 12.90 12.88 6.71
N ASP A 102 13.51 13.02 5.52
CA ASP A 102 14.90 13.46 5.37
C ASP A 102 15.14 14.87 5.93
N THR A 103 14.13 15.73 5.88
CA THR A 103 14.22 17.11 6.38
C THR A 103 13.79 17.26 7.83
N SER A 104 12.78 16.51 8.26
CA SER A 104 12.08 16.74 9.54
C SER A 104 12.64 15.92 10.69
N TYR A 105 13.21 14.74 10.40
CA TYR A 105 13.67 13.82 11.45
C TYR A 105 15.18 13.85 11.66
N ARG A 106 15.95 14.58 10.85
CA ARG A 106 17.38 14.75 11.08
C ARG A 106 17.65 15.58 12.34
N PRO A 107 18.73 15.27 13.09
CA PRO A 107 19.68 14.15 12.88
C PRO A 107 19.24 12.84 13.53
N HIS A 108 18.02 12.75 14.08
CA HIS A 108 17.56 11.64 14.92
C HIS A 108 17.31 10.34 14.15
N VAL A 109 17.06 10.44 12.83
CA VAL A 109 16.79 9.31 11.95
C VAL A 109 17.73 9.38 10.74
N ASP A 110 18.44 8.28 10.49
CA ASP A 110 19.17 8.07 9.23
C ASP A 110 18.24 7.43 8.20
N VAL A 111 17.48 8.31 7.51
CA VAL A 111 16.47 7.90 6.53
C VAL A 111 17.06 7.05 5.41
N VAL A 112 18.30 7.31 4.99
CA VAL A 112 18.95 6.55 3.92
C VAL A 112 19.22 5.12 4.36
N SER A 113 19.85 4.94 5.52
CA SER A 113 20.17 3.61 6.06
C SER A 113 18.90 2.82 6.38
N GLU A 114 17.91 3.46 7.03
CA GLU A 114 16.66 2.80 7.39
C GLU A 114 15.81 2.42 6.17
N TRP A 115 15.71 3.30 5.18
CA TRP A 115 15.05 2.97 3.91
C TRP A 115 15.70 1.75 3.26
N ASN A 116 17.02 1.75 3.14
CA ASN A 116 17.75 0.67 2.48
C ASN A 116 17.61 -0.67 3.21
N ARG A 117 17.45 -0.64 4.54
CA ARG A 117 17.26 -1.83 5.37
C ARG A 117 15.83 -2.37 5.29
N ASP A 118 14.84 -1.49 5.40
CA ASP A 118 13.46 -1.88 5.70
C ASP A 118 12.52 -1.82 4.48
N LEU A 119 12.77 -0.91 3.53
CA LEU A 119 11.83 -0.58 2.44
C LEU A 119 12.39 -0.87 1.05
N ALA A 120 13.70 -0.73 0.85
CA ALA A 120 14.32 -1.02 -0.44
C ALA A 120 14.08 -2.49 -0.85
N GLY A 121 13.72 -2.68 -2.11
CA GLY A 121 13.48 -4.01 -2.68
C GLY A 121 12.05 -4.55 -2.50
N ILE A 122 11.16 -3.84 -1.78
CA ILE A 122 9.71 -4.14 -1.82
C ILE A 122 9.17 -3.85 -3.23
N ASP A 123 9.53 -2.70 -3.80
CA ASP A 123 9.23 -2.33 -5.19
C ASP A 123 10.53 -1.88 -5.89
N LEU A 124 10.82 -2.47 -7.05
CA LEU A 124 12.00 -2.16 -7.85
C LEU A 124 11.97 -0.74 -8.46
N GLN A 125 10.81 -0.10 -8.53
CA GLN A 125 10.69 1.30 -8.95
C GLN A 125 11.29 2.28 -7.92
N PHE A 126 11.37 1.86 -6.65
CA PHE A 126 11.93 2.65 -5.55
C PHE A 126 13.15 1.91 -5.00
N PRO A 127 14.34 2.09 -5.62
CA PRO A 127 15.51 1.24 -5.38
C PRO A 127 16.17 1.54 -4.01
N SER A 128 17.50 1.58 -3.93
CA SER A 128 18.22 2.05 -2.75
C SER A 128 18.46 3.56 -2.79
N LEU A 129 18.27 4.21 -1.64
CA LEU A 129 18.62 5.61 -1.45
C LEU A 129 20.13 5.74 -1.29
N SER A 130 20.65 6.90 -1.68
CA SER A 130 22.01 7.34 -1.38
C SER A 130 21.96 8.73 -0.74
N ALA A 131 23.01 9.09 -0.01
CA ALA A 131 23.20 10.46 0.43
C ALA A 131 23.80 11.29 -0.71
N SER A 132 23.30 12.51 -0.92
CA SER A 132 23.91 13.53 -1.78
C SER A 132 25.15 14.12 -1.12
N GLU A 133 25.89 14.96 -1.86
CA GLU A 133 27.02 15.71 -1.30
C GLU A 133 26.59 16.62 -0.13
N SER A 134 25.37 17.14 -0.15
CA SER A 134 24.77 17.89 0.95
C SER A 134 24.21 16.97 2.05
N GLY A 135 24.53 15.68 2.00
CA GLY A 135 24.07 14.63 2.89
C GLY A 135 22.61 14.22 2.70
N ARG A 136 21.83 14.78 1.77
CA ARG A 136 20.37 14.57 1.64
C ARG A 136 20.02 13.26 0.93
N ALA A 137 18.88 12.66 1.25
CA ALA A 137 18.43 11.45 0.57
C ALA A 137 18.17 11.71 -0.93
N GLN A 138 18.69 10.84 -1.79
CA GLN A 138 18.49 10.88 -3.25
C GLN A 138 18.40 9.48 -3.87
N TRP A 139 17.58 9.37 -4.91
CA TRP A 139 17.46 8.17 -5.72
C TRP A 139 18.50 8.16 -6.84
N LYS A 140 19.26 7.06 -6.99
CA LYS A 140 20.37 6.98 -7.97
C LYS A 140 19.96 7.16 -9.44
N VAL A 141 18.70 6.86 -9.79
CA VAL A 141 18.25 6.77 -11.21
C VAL A 141 17.35 7.94 -11.62
N PHE A 142 16.72 8.64 -10.68
CA PHE A 142 15.71 9.67 -10.98
C PHE A 142 15.75 10.85 -9.99
N GLY A 143 16.75 11.72 -10.12
CA GLY A 143 16.74 13.05 -9.51
C GLY A 143 16.65 13.11 -7.98
N LEU A 144 16.71 14.34 -7.45
CA LEU A 144 16.59 14.59 -6.01
C LEU A 144 15.19 14.21 -5.51
N VAL A 145 15.13 13.56 -4.35
CA VAL A 145 13.89 13.29 -3.58
C VAL A 145 13.03 14.56 -3.39
N HIS A 146 13.66 15.73 -3.40
CA HIS A 146 13.05 17.05 -3.21
C HIS A 146 12.13 17.49 -4.35
N SER A 147 12.25 16.88 -5.53
CA SER A 147 11.27 17.07 -6.61
C SER A 147 9.88 16.54 -6.22
N GLY A 148 9.84 15.60 -5.25
CA GLY A 148 8.69 15.12 -4.49
C GLY A 148 7.65 16.17 -4.14
N ALA A 149 8.12 17.27 -3.54
CA ALA A 149 7.29 18.35 -3.02
C ALA A 149 6.69 19.24 -4.13
N THR A 150 7.21 19.16 -5.36
CA THR A 150 6.74 19.90 -6.54
C THR A 150 5.91 19.05 -7.51
N TYR A 151 5.75 17.74 -7.27
CA TYR A 151 5.04 16.83 -8.19
C TYR A 151 3.52 16.97 -8.20
N THR A 152 2.98 17.86 -7.38
CA THR A 152 1.54 18.08 -7.29
C THR A 152 1.13 19.19 -8.24
N SER A 153 0.75 18.81 -9.46
CA SER A 153 -0.13 19.71 -10.22
C SER A 153 -1.39 19.91 -9.36
N THR A 154 -1.88 21.15 -9.26
CA THR A 154 -3.04 21.51 -8.44
C THR A 154 -4.24 20.59 -8.71
N GLY A 155 -4.39 20.09 -9.94
CA GLY A 155 -5.43 19.15 -10.33
C GLY A 155 -5.28 17.75 -9.71
N MET A 156 -4.07 17.20 -9.61
CA MET A 156 -3.82 15.90 -8.98
C MET A 156 -4.05 15.94 -7.46
N GLU A 157 -3.58 17.00 -6.82
CA GLU A 157 -3.85 17.25 -5.41
C GLU A 157 -5.37 17.34 -5.18
N SER A 158 -6.06 18.17 -5.96
CA SER A 158 -7.51 18.34 -5.88
C SER A 158 -8.29 17.04 -6.13
N LEU A 159 -7.83 16.19 -7.05
CA LEU A 159 -8.42 14.87 -7.27
C LEU A 159 -8.25 13.98 -6.04
N SER A 160 -7.05 13.91 -5.47
CA SER A 160 -6.80 13.07 -4.30
C SER A 160 -7.59 13.50 -3.07
N THR A 161 -7.94 14.80 -2.98
CA THR A 161 -8.76 15.36 -1.90
C THR A 161 -10.24 15.48 -2.26
N SER A 162 -10.66 15.00 -3.44
CA SER A 162 -12.04 15.19 -3.93
C SER A 162 -13.07 14.34 -3.20
N GLY A 163 -12.62 13.30 -2.49
CA GLY A 163 -13.50 12.42 -1.72
C GLY A 163 -14.06 11.22 -2.43
N VAL A 164 -13.73 11.05 -3.70
CA VAL A 164 -14.01 9.84 -4.44
C VAL A 164 -12.75 8.99 -4.51
N ASN A 165 -12.91 7.68 -4.66
CA ASN A 165 -11.78 6.79 -4.83
C ASN A 165 -11.12 6.94 -6.20
N THR A 166 -9.92 6.37 -6.37
CA THR A 166 -9.14 6.55 -7.61
C THR A 166 -9.85 5.99 -8.85
N GLN A 167 -10.67 4.94 -8.71
CA GLN A 167 -11.45 4.38 -9.82
C GLN A 167 -12.58 5.32 -10.24
N VAL A 168 -13.30 5.90 -9.28
CA VAL A 168 -14.33 6.91 -9.58
C VAL A 168 -13.70 8.16 -10.16
N ALA A 169 -12.58 8.64 -9.61
CA ALA A 169 -11.82 9.75 -10.20
C ALA A 169 -11.40 9.46 -11.66
N MET A 170 -11.04 8.22 -11.97
CA MET A 170 -10.80 7.75 -13.34
C MET A 170 -12.06 7.78 -14.21
N LEU A 171 -13.23 7.44 -13.67
CA LEU A 171 -14.50 7.53 -14.41
C LEU A 171 -14.85 8.97 -14.81
N PHE A 172 -14.58 9.94 -13.92
CA PHE A 172 -14.68 11.37 -14.23
C PHE A 172 -13.72 11.78 -15.35
N ASN A 173 -12.58 11.11 -15.46
CA ASN A 173 -11.48 11.47 -16.34
C ASN A 173 -11.21 10.46 -17.46
N THR A 174 -12.27 9.79 -17.96
CA THR A 174 -12.18 8.79 -19.04
C THR A 174 -11.66 9.34 -20.37
N HIS A 175 -11.62 10.67 -20.54
CA HIS A 175 -11.01 11.33 -21.71
C HIS A 175 -9.47 11.36 -21.64
N LEU A 176 -8.89 11.18 -20.45
CA LEU A 176 -7.44 11.14 -20.28
C LEU A 176 -6.88 9.77 -20.65
N ARG A 177 -5.81 9.75 -21.44
CA ARG A 177 -5.07 8.53 -21.78
C ARG A 177 -3.85 8.38 -20.88
N PRO A 178 -3.38 7.14 -20.64
CA PRO A 178 -2.07 6.92 -20.02
C PRO A 178 -0.99 7.72 -20.76
N GLY A 179 -0.24 8.55 -20.04
CA GLY A 179 0.81 9.41 -20.59
C GLY A 179 0.37 10.80 -21.08
N HIS A 180 -0.92 11.15 -20.99
CA HIS A 180 -1.37 12.54 -21.26
C HIS A 180 -0.95 13.52 -20.17
N ILE A 181 -0.70 13.03 -18.96
CA ILE A 181 -0.22 13.81 -17.83
C ILE A 181 1.20 13.34 -17.55
N ASP A 182 2.18 14.20 -17.83
CA ASP A 182 3.57 13.99 -17.41
C ASP A 182 3.73 14.61 -16.01
N PRO A 183 3.81 13.79 -14.95
CA PRO A 183 4.02 14.30 -13.59
C PRO A 183 5.38 14.98 -13.44
N LEU A 184 6.37 14.64 -14.28
CA LEU A 184 7.73 15.19 -14.23
C LEU A 184 7.83 16.55 -14.92
N LYS A 185 6.82 16.89 -15.72
CA LYS A 185 6.67 18.19 -16.37
C LYS A 185 5.22 18.62 -16.21
N PRO A 186 4.76 18.93 -14.98
CA PRO A 186 3.49 19.60 -14.82
C PRO A 186 3.65 20.87 -15.64
N SER A 187 2.90 21.00 -16.74
CA SER A 187 3.00 22.23 -17.49
C SER A 187 2.57 23.31 -16.51
N SER A 188 3.35 24.37 -16.37
CA SER A 188 2.98 25.55 -15.57
C SER A 188 1.76 26.29 -16.16
N LYS A 189 0.96 25.59 -16.96
CA LYS A 189 -0.25 26.05 -17.63
C LYS A 189 -1.47 25.21 -17.24
N ASP A 190 -1.27 24.00 -16.70
CA ASP A 190 -2.32 23.20 -16.07
C ASP A 190 -2.72 23.72 -14.68
N HIS A 191 -2.23 24.90 -14.29
CA HIS A 191 -2.72 25.64 -13.15
C HIS A 191 -4.23 25.86 -13.31
N ALA A 192 -4.96 25.70 -12.21
CA ALA A 192 -6.36 26.03 -12.11
C ALA A 192 -6.62 27.43 -12.70
N TYR A 193 -7.15 27.46 -13.93
CA TYR A 193 -7.56 28.63 -14.71
C TYR A 193 -6.44 29.62 -15.09
N PRO A 194 -6.22 29.82 -16.41
CA PRO A 194 -7.05 30.78 -17.16
C PRO A 194 -7.67 30.18 -18.44
N GLU A 195 -8.85 30.69 -18.82
CA GLU A 195 -9.72 30.30 -19.98
C GLU A 195 -9.06 30.35 -21.37
N THR A 196 -7.75 30.57 -21.47
CA THR A 196 -7.05 30.83 -22.73
C THR A 196 -6.10 29.71 -23.15
N ASP A 197 -5.98 28.63 -22.36
CA ASP A 197 -5.11 27.52 -22.74
C ASP A 197 -5.77 26.67 -23.83
N ARG A 198 -5.09 26.56 -24.97
CA ARG A 198 -5.69 26.12 -26.25
C ARG A 198 -6.06 24.64 -26.34
N ASN A 199 -5.85 23.84 -25.30
CA ASN A 199 -6.04 22.40 -25.39
C ASN A 199 -6.72 21.79 -24.16
N ASP A 200 -7.99 22.16 -23.98
CA ASP A 200 -8.90 21.63 -22.95
C ASP A 200 -9.05 20.10 -22.95
N SER A 201 -8.66 19.40 -24.02
CA SER A 201 -8.73 17.93 -24.12
C SER A 201 -7.96 17.16 -23.04
N ARG A 202 -7.01 17.81 -22.37
CA ARG A 202 -6.15 17.21 -21.34
C ARG A 202 -6.50 17.66 -19.94
N ARG A 203 -7.53 18.49 -19.79
CA ARG A 203 -7.90 19.05 -18.50
C ARG A 203 -8.46 17.99 -17.57
N ILE A 204 -7.99 17.99 -16.33
CA ILE A 204 -8.55 17.15 -15.27
C ILE A 204 -9.91 17.71 -14.84
N LEU A 205 -10.93 16.85 -14.81
CA LEU A 205 -12.21 17.12 -14.16
C LEU A 205 -12.10 16.72 -12.70
N VAL A 206 -12.18 17.71 -11.80
CA VAL A 206 -12.15 17.52 -10.35
C VAL A 206 -13.58 17.38 -9.84
N PRO A 207 -13.97 16.24 -9.26
CA PRO A 207 -15.26 16.06 -8.60
C PRO A 207 -15.41 17.06 -7.45
N LYS A 208 -16.57 17.70 -7.37
CA LYS A 208 -16.98 18.56 -6.27
C LYS A 208 -18.19 17.95 -5.59
N ARG A 209 -18.15 17.83 -4.27
CA ARG A 209 -19.29 17.38 -3.48
C ARG A 209 -20.44 18.38 -3.60
N ASP A 210 -21.64 17.85 -3.80
CA ASP A 210 -22.86 18.66 -3.83
C ASP A 210 -23.15 19.22 -2.43
N PRO A 211 -23.43 20.53 -2.30
CA PRO A 211 -23.65 21.15 -0.98
C PRO A 211 -24.97 20.74 -0.32
N THR A 212 -25.91 20.18 -1.09
CA THR A 212 -27.24 19.76 -0.62
C THR A 212 -27.32 18.24 -0.39
N ASN A 213 -26.47 17.46 -1.05
CA ASN A 213 -26.38 16.02 -0.84
C ASN A 213 -24.91 15.56 -0.73
N PRO A 214 -24.43 15.17 0.46
CA PRO A 214 -23.02 14.83 0.67
C PRO A 214 -22.56 13.57 -0.09
N TYR A 215 -23.49 12.76 -0.60
CA TYR A 215 -23.19 11.55 -1.38
C TYR A 215 -23.10 11.80 -2.88
N VAL A 216 -23.42 13.02 -3.33
CA VAL A 216 -23.39 13.38 -4.74
C VAL A 216 -22.14 14.18 -5.05
N PHE A 217 -21.50 13.85 -6.17
CA PHE A 217 -20.33 14.55 -6.71
C PHE A 217 -20.60 14.97 -8.14
N THR A 218 -20.20 16.20 -8.47
CA THR A 218 -20.38 16.76 -9.82
C THR A 218 -19.09 17.34 -10.35
N ALA A 219 -18.92 17.32 -11.66
CA ALA A 219 -17.88 18.07 -12.35
C ALA A 219 -18.42 18.59 -13.68
N GLU A 220 -17.97 19.78 -14.07
CA GLU A 220 -18.26 20.36 -15.38
C GLU A 220 -16.98 20.93 -15.98
N GLY A 221 -16.81 20.79 -17.29
CA GLY A 221 -15.69 21.35 -18.02
C GLY A 221 -15.90 21.27 -19.53
N HIS A 222 -14.99 21.86 -20.28
CA HIS A 222 -14.92 21.68 -21.73
C HIS A 222 -13.79 20.70 -22.02
N ILE A 223 -14.03 19.73 -22.92
CA ILE A 223 -13.07 18.70 -23.36
C ILE A 223 -13.23 18.59 -24.87
N ASP A 224 -12.15 18.75 -25.63
CA ASP A 224 -12.18 18.75 -27.10
C ASP A 224 -13.23 19.72 -27.69
N GLY A 225 -13.38 20.90 -27.08
CA GLY A 225 -14.37 21.91 -27.48
C GLY A 225 -15.83 21.56 -27.15
N LYS A 226 -16.09 20.45 -26.45
CA LYS A 226 -17.42 20.02 -26.02
C LYS A 226 -17.60 20.22 -24.54
N ARG A 227 -18.76 20.72 -24.13
CA ARG A 227 -19.12 20.80 -22.71
C ARG A 227 -19.41 19.39 -22.19
N VAL A 228 -18.86 19.07 -21.04
CA VAL A 228 -19.00 17.77 -20.37
C VAL A 228 -19.48 18.03 -18.96
N THR A 229 -20.55 17.36 -18.56
CA THR A 229 -20.98 17.27 -17.16
C THR A 229 -20.85 15.83 -16.69
N VAL A 230 -20.45 15.66 -15.44
CA VAL A 230 -20.37 14.36 -14.77
C VAL A 230 -21.10 14.50 -13.45
N TRP A 231 -21.97 13.54 -13.17
CA TRP A 231 -22.72 13.42 -11.92
C TRP A 231 -22.50 12.01 -11.38
N TYR A 232 -22.16 11.89 -10.10
CA TYR A 232 -21.93 10.62 -9.43
C TYR A 232 -22.66 10.60 -8.09
N ASP A 233 -23.47 9.58 -7.88
CA ASP A 233 -24.10 9.30 -6.59
C ASP A 233 -23.43 8.07 -5.97
N GLN A 234 -22.81 8.31 -4.82
CA GLN A 234 -22.06 7.31 -4.07
C GLN A 234 -22.95 6.25 -3.42
N GLU A 235 -24.18 6.59 -3.00
CA GLU A 235 -25.10 5.64 -2.39
C GLU A 235 -25.61 4.63 -3.41
N SER A 236 -26.06 5.12 -4.57
CA SER A 236 -26.52 4.26 -5.67
C SER A 236 -25.39 3.71 -6.55
N MET A 237 -24.16 4.14 -6.29
CA MET A 237 -22.96 3.82 -7.07
C MET A 237 -23.13 4.08 -8.56
N LYS A 238 -23.87 5.13 -8.92
CA LYS A 238 -24.24 5.47 -10.29
C LYS A 238 -23.53 6.72 -10.74
N LEU A 239 -22.80 6.62 -11.84
CA LEU A 239 -22.18 7.76 -12.52
C LEU A 239 -22.86 7.99 -13.87
N VAL A 240 -23.19 9.25 -14.17
CA VAL A 240 -23.71 9.69 -15.46
C VAL A 240 -22.78 10.77 -16.00
N ARG A 241 -22.29 10.56 -17.21
CA ARG A 241 -21.46 11.52 -17.96
C ARG A 241 -22.21 11.97 -19.19
N THR A 242 -22.49 13.26 -19.30
CA THR A 242 -23.21 13.86 -20.41
C THR A 242 -22.28 14.76 -21.22
N VAL A 243 -22.24 14.54 -22.53
CA VAL A 243 -21.47 15.36 -23.49
C VAL A 243 -22.43 16.18 -24.31
N TYR A 244 -22.15 17.47 -24.43
CA TYR A 244 -22.94 18.43 -25.18
C TYR A 244 -22.20 18.94 -26.41
N SER A 245 -22.95 19.12 -27.50
CA SER A 245 -22.55 19.86 -28.70
C SER A 245 -23.41 21.12 -28.78
N GLY A 246 -22.83 22.26 -28.41
CA GLY A 246 -23.61 23.45 -28.07
C GLY A 246 -24.52 23.19 -26.86
N ASP A 247 -25.81 23.50 -27.01
CA ASP A 247 -26.83 23.26 -25.97
C ASP A 247 -27.48 21.87 -26.07
N GLN A 248 -27.14 21.09 -27.10
CA GLN A 248 -27.74 19.78 -27.33
C GLN A 248 -26.89 18.67 -26.72
N ILE A 249 -27.56 17.71 -26.06
CA ILE A 249 -26.92 16.47 -25.64
C ILE A 249 -26.50 15.70 -26.89
N GLU A 250 -25.25 15.29 -26.94
CA GLU A 250 -24.68 14.42 -27.97
C GLU A 250 -24.60 12.97 -27.49
N SER A 251 -24.19 12.76 -26.23
CA SER A 251 -24.16 11.41 -25.66
C SER A 251 -24.28 11.44 -24.14
N GLU A 252 -24.81 10.35 -23.60
CA GLU A 252 -24.86 10.06 -22.18
C GLU A 252 -24.20 8.70 -21.95
N THR A 253 -23.25 8.62 -21.02
CA THR A 253 -22.63 7.36 -20.59
C THR A 253 -22.99 7.12 -19.13
N THR A 254 -23.63 5.99 -18.84
CA THR A 254 -23.97 5.56 -17.48
C THR A 254 -23.02 4.45 -17.04
N CYS A 255 -22.40 4.61 -15.87
CA CYS A 255 -21.65 3.58 -15.19
C CYS A 255 -22.43 3.18 -13.94
N GLN A 256 -22.95 1.96 -13.91
CA GLN A 256 -23.67 1.41 -12.77
C GLN A 256 -22.74 0.46 -12.00
N GLY A 257 -22.37 0.85 -10.78
CA GLY A 257 -21.58 0.03 -9.89
C GLY A 257 -22.43 -1.11 -9.32
N HIS A 258 -21.83 -2.30 -9.25
CA HIS A 258 -22.33 -3.41 -8.46
C HIS A 258 -21.37 -3.63 -7.29
N PRO A 259 -21.88 -3.68 -6.06
CA PRO A 259 -21.04 -3.93 -4.89
C PRO A 259 -20.47 -5.35 -4.98
N VAL A 260 -19.17 -5.48 -4.70
CA VAL A 260 -18.56 -6.77 -4.39
C VAL A 260 -18.53 -6.89 -2.88
N THR A 261 -19.28 -7.83 -2.32
CA THR A 261 -19.19 -8.16 -0.90
C THR A 261 -18.00 -9.08 -0.68
N ASP A 262 -17.10 -8.72 0.24
CA ASP A 262 -16.15 -9.68 0.79
C ASP A 262 -16.81 -10.58 1.85
N GLU A 263 -16.06 -11.56 2.35
CA GLU A 263 -16.53 -12.52 3.36
C GLU A 263 -16.87 -11.86 4.72
N GLN A 264 -16.44 -10.63 4.95
CA GLN A 264 -16.59 -9.92 6.22
C GLN A 264 -17.67 -8.83 6.17
N GLY A 265 -18.33 -8.67 5.03
CA GLY A 265 -19.47 -7.76 4.85
C GLY A 265 -19.12 -6.27 5.02
N LYS A 266 -17.83 -5.92 5.08
CA LYS A 266 -17.38 -4.56 5.39
C LYS A 266 -16.98 -3.85 4.10
N ARG A 267 -17.88 -2.97 3.61
CA ARG A 267 -17.59 -1.99 2.53
C ARG A 267 -16.55 -0.98 3.06
N TYR A 268 -15.73 -0.25 2.28
CA TYR A 268 -15.93 0.51 1.05
C TYR A 268 -14.70 0.39 0.14
N GLY A 269 -14.88 0.52 -1.18
CA GLY A 269 -13.78 0.36 -2.13
C GLY A 269 -14.25 0.32 -3.58
N TYR A 270 -13.47 -0.38 -4.39
CA TYR A 270 -13.67 -0.49 -5.83
C TYR A 270 -14.89 -1.33 -6.20
N ALA A 271 -15.56 -0.96 -7.30
CA ALA A 271 -16.72 -1.67 -7.80
C ALA A 271 -16.50 -2.18 -9.22
N ASN A 272 -17.22 -3.24 -9.58
CA ASN A 272 -17.40 -3.56 -10.99
C ASN A 272 -18.46 -2.61 -11.54
N TYR A 273 -18.12 -1.82 -12.56
CA TYR A 273 -19.07 -0.94 -13.21
C TYR A 273 -19.53 -1.55 -14.53
N GLU A 274 -20.83 -1.80 -14.64
CA GLU A 274 -21.46 -1.98 -15.94
C GLU A 274 -21.60 -0.63 -16.62
N VAL A 275 -21.18 -0.55 -17.88
CA VAL A 275 -21.15 0.71 -18.61
C VAL A 275 -22.10 0.62 -19.80
N SER A 276 -22.94 1.63 -19.98
CA SER A 276 -23.80 1.79 -21.15
C SER A 276 -23.68 3.19 -21.72
N ARG A 277 -23.86 3.34 -23.03
CA ARG A 277 -23.84 4.63 -23.72
C ARG A 277 -25.08 4.81 -24.58
N LEU A 278 -25.72 5.97 -24.44
CA LEU A 278 -26.84 6.40 -25.26
C LEU A 278 -26.43 7.62 -26.09
N ASN A 279 -26.46 7.48 -27.42
CA ASN A 279 -26.19 8.58 -28.33
C ASN A 279 -27.46 9.39 -28.57
N HIS A 280 -27.29 10.67 -28.88
CA HIS A 280 -28.37 11.59 -29.16
C HIS A 280 -28.18 12.23 -30.53
N VAL A 281 -29.29 12.45 -31.24
CA VAL A 281 -29.33 13.18 -32.52
C VAL A 281 -30.34 14.32 -32.36
N ASN A 282 -29.89 15.54 -32.57
CA ASN A 282 -30.68 16.76 -32.33
C ASN A 282 -31.26 16.83 -30.91
N GLY A 283 -30.46 16.43 -29.91
CA GLY A 283 -30.85 16.41 -28.50
C GLY A 283 -31.84 15.31 -28.08
N LYS A 284 -32.22 14.40 -28.98
CA LYS A 284 -33.11 13.26 -28.66
C LYS A 284 -32.35 11.94 -28.64
N PRO A 285 -32.67 11.01 -27.72
CA PRO A 285 -32.12 9.66 -27.71
C PRO A 285 -32.23 8.99 -29.08
N HIS A 286 -31.15 8.36 -29.54
CA HIS A 286 -31.09 7.65 -30.81
C HIS A 286 -30.63 6.21 -30.59
N GLY A 287 -31.55 5.27 -30.82
CA GLY A 287 -31.32 3.84 -30.64
C GLY A 287 -31.34 3.41 -29.18
N ASP A 288 -31.08 2.11 -28.96
CA ASP A 288 -30.94 1.54 -27.63
C ASP A 288 -29.56 1.85 -27.03
N PRO A 289 -29.44 1.94 -25.69
CA PRO A 289 -28.15 2.06 -25.04
C PRO A 289 -27.19 0.93 -25.42
N VAL A 290 -26.00 1.28 -25.90
CA VAL A 290 -24.94 0.32 -26.24
C VAL A 290 -24.23 -0.11 -24.96
N LYS A 291 -24.22 -1.41 -24.66
CA LYS A 291 -23.44 -1.98 -23.55
C LYS A 291 -21.95 -1.94 -23.90
N LEU A 292 -21.15 -1.35 -23.02
CA LEU A 292 -19.70 -1.25 -23.11
C LEU A 292 -19.02 -2.26 -22.17
N PRO A 293 -17.71 -2.53 -22.33
CA PRO A 293 -16.99 -3.43 -21.44
C PRO A 293 -17.11 -2.99 -19.98
N THR A 294 -17.33 -3.96 -19.10
CA THR A 294 -17.34 -3.75 -17.65
C THR A 294 -15.98 -3.23 -17.19
N ILE A 295 -15.98 -2.19 -16.37
CA ILE A 295 -14.77 -1.72 -15.69
C ILE A 295 -14.63 -2.50 -14.40
N LYS A 296 -13.60 -3.34 -14.31
CA LYS A 296 -13.37 -4.19 -13.15
C LYS A 296 -12.81 -3.40 -11.98
N ALA A 297 -13.21 -3.78 -10.77
CA ALA A 297 -12.53 -3.36 -9.55
C ALA A 297 -11.08 -3.87 -9.59
N PRO A 298 -10.06 -3.02 -9.34
CA PRO A 298 -8.72 -3.51 -9.13
C PRO A 298 -8.65 -4.42 -7.89
N GLU A 299 -7.76 -5.40 -7.95
CA GLU A 299 -7.43 -6.21 -6.79
C GLU A 299 -6.78 -5.31 -5.73
N THR A 300 -7.27 -5.43 -4.49
CA THR A 300 -6.74 -4.68 -3.36
C THR A 300 -5.99 -5.64 -2.46
N PRO A 301 -4.68 -5.46 -2.25
CA PRO A 301 -3.95 -6.28 -1.30
C PRO A 301 -4.48 -6.04 0.12
N PRO A 302 -4.40 -7.03 1.01
CA PRO A 302 -4.77 -6.82 2.41
C PRO A 302 -3.83 -5.76 3.03
N LEU A 303 -4.42 -4.83 3.77
CA LEU A 303 -3.68 -3.85 4.54
C LEU A 303 -2.86 -4.57 5.61
N GLN A 304 -1.55 -4.35 5.63
CA GLN A 304 -0.68 -4.91 6.66
C GLN A 304 -0.62 -3.93 7.83
N GLU A 305 -1.44 -4.18 8.84
CA GLU A 305 -1.43 -3.44 10.10
C GLU A 305 -0.48 -4.10 11.11
N SER A 306 0.36 -3.30 11.77
CA SER A 306 1.12 -3.79 12.93
C SER A 306 0.19 -4.09 14.12
N GLU A 307 0.65 -4.95 15.03
CA GLU A 307 -0.07 -5.21 16.28
C GLU A 307 -0.26 -3.93 17.11
N HIS A 308 0.71 -3.01 17.05
CA HIS A 308 0.62 -1.70 17.68
C HIS A 308 -0.51 -0.86 17.09
N THR A 309 -0.54 -0.67 15.77
CA THR A 309 -1.62 0.05 15.07
C THR A 309 -2.98 -0.54 15.43
N ARG A 310 -3.11 -1.87 15.41
CA ARG A 310 -4.36 -2.56 15.78
C ARG A 310 -4.79 -2.30 17.23
N ALA A 311 -3.84 -2.24 18.16
CA ALA A 311 -4.11 -2.02 19.58
C ALA A 311 -4.57 -0.58 19.87
N ILE A 312 -3.99 0.42 19.19
CA ILE A 312 -4.31 1.84 19.44
C ILE A 312 -5.52 2.34 18.65
N LYS A 313 -5.83 1.73 17.50
CA LYS A 313 -6.86 2.17 16.55
C LYS A 313 -8.24 2.39 17.20
N PRO A 314 -8.79 1.47 18.01
CA PRO A 314 -10.09 1.70 18.65
C PRO A 314 -10.15 2.95 19.53
N ASN A 315 -9.07 3.26 20.25
CA ASN A 315 -9.02 4.39 21.18
C ASN A 315 -8.95 5.71 20.43
N VAL A 316 -8.19 5.75 19.31
CA VAL A 316 -8.09 6.92 18.45
C VAL A 316 -9.40 7.19 17.72
N GLU A 317 -9.99 6.15 17.11
CA GLU A 317 -11.25 6.28 16.36
C GLU A 317 -12.42 6.74 17.24
N GLN A 318 -12.46 6.31 18.51
CA GLN A 318 -13.50 6.71 19.45
C GLN A 318 -13.26 8.08 20.09
N GLY A 319 -12.13 8.75 19.79
CA GLY A 319 -11.78 10.03 20.40
C GLY A 319 -11.62 9.96 21.92
N GLN A 320 -11.24 8.80 22.45
CA GLN A 320 -11.17 8.56 23.90
C GLN A 320 -9.86 9.09 24.47
N ASP A 321 -9.76 10.41 24.60
CA ASP A 321 -8.58 11.11 25.13
C ASP A 321 -8.12 10.60 26.51
N ALA A 322 -9.06 10.12 27.32
CA ALA A 322 -8.78 9.56 28.65
C ALA A 322 -8.07 8.19 28.62
N GLN A 323 -7.94 7.55 27.46
CA GLN A 323 -7.32 6.22 27.31
C GLN A 323 -5.90 6.25 26.75
N PHE A 324 -5.38 7.44 26.40
CA PHE A 324 -3.97 7.55 26.04
C PHE A 324 -3.12 7.49 27.32
N PRO A 325 -2.05 6.70 27.34
CA PRO A 325 -1.12 6.71 28.47
C PRO A 325 -0.41 8.07 28.52
N ASP A 326 -0.13 8.56 29.73
CA ASP A 326 0.59 9.84 29.94
C ASP A 326 2.01 9.84 29.33
N LYS A 327 2.58 8.65 29.10
CA LYS A 327 3.93 8.43 28.57
C LYS A 327 3.97 7.16 27.70
N PRO A 328 4.96 7.07 26.78
CA PRO A 328 5.14 5.88 25.95
C PRO A 328 5.32 4.60 26.80
N THR A 329 4.56 3.58 26.47
CA THR A 329 4.63 2.25 27.07
C THR A 329 5.87 1.48 26.60
N THR A 330 6.11 0.29 27.17
CA THR A 330 7.16 -0.61 26.67
C THR A 330 6.84 -1.13 25.27
N ALA A 331 5.56 -1.38 24.97
CA ALA A 331 5.13 -1.81 23.63
C ALA A 331 5.37 -0.71 22.59
N ASP A 332 5.11 0.55 22.94
CA ASP A 332 5.36 1.69 22.03
C ASP A 332 6.84 1.83 21.71
N ARG A 333 7.69 1.63 22.73
CA ARG A 333 9.16 1.65 22.60
C ARG A 333 9.70 0.50 21.76
N ALA A 334 9.17 -0.70 21.93
CA ALA A 334 9.51 -1.84 21.10
C ALA A 334 9.09 -1.59 19.63
N TRP A 335 7.87 -1.11 19.41
CA TRP A 335 7.36 -0.84 18.07
C TRP A 335 8.24 0.18 17.30
N HIS A 336 8.60 1.33 17.90
CA HIS A 336 9.38 2.35 17.18
C HIS A 336 10.89 2.08 17.08
N SER A 337 11.47 1.28 17.97
CA SER A 337 12.88 0.87 17.84
C SER A 337 13.09 -0.18 16.75
N GLY A 338 12.00 -0.77 16.23
CA GLY A 338 12.07 -1.92 15.34
C GLY A 338 12.52 -3.21 16.05
N GLU A 339 12.78 -3.14 17.37
CA GLU A 339 12.83 -4.32 18.21
C GLU A 339 11.40 -4.83 18.30
N ARG A 340 11.02 -5.75 17.40
CA ARG A 340 9.86 -6.61 17.62
C ARG A 340 9.93 -7.03 19.09
N ALA A 341 8.94 -6.62 19.89
CA ALA A 341 8.93 -6.90 21.31
C ALA A 341 9.26 -8.38 21.46
N ALA A 342 10.44 -8.69 22.01
CA ALA A 342 10.67 -10.03 22.48
C ALA A 342 9.46 -10.34 23.37
N PRO A 343 8.78 -11.49 23.19
CA PRO A 343 7.60 -11.82 23.97
C PRO A 343 7.94 -11.53 25.42
N GLN A 344 7.17 -10.60 26.00
CA GLN A 344 7.38 -10.09 27.34
C GLN A 344 7.51 -11.32 28.23
N PRO A 345 8.68 -11.55 28.88
CA PRO A 345 8.85 -12.76 29.66
C PRO A 345 7.81 -12.71 30.76
N ALA A 346 6.91 -13.69 30.75
CA ALA A 346 6.21 -14.06 31.96
C ALA A 346 7.26 -14.23 33.07
N ALA A 347 6.85 -13.91 34.30
CA ALA A 347 7.65 -13.92 35.51
C ALA A 347 8.70 -15.05 35.59
N PRO A 348 9.81 -14.84 36.30
CA PRO A 348 11.05 -15.60 36.12
C PRO A 348 10.89 -17.04 36.59
N ASP A 349 10.70 -17.94 35.64
CA ASP A 349 11.07 -19.34 35.79
C ASP A 349 12.34 -19.58 34.96
N ASP A 350 13.41 -19.95 35.64
CA ASP A 350 14.76 -20.20 35.14
C ASP A 350 14.77 -21.23 33.99
N HIS A 351 14.64 -20.78 32.75
CA HIS A 351 15.06 -21.55 31.58
C HIS A 351 15.77 -20.66 30.55
N PRO A 352 17.03 -20.95 30.17
CA PRO A 352 17.77 -20.14 29.21
C PRO A 352 17.14 -20.25 27.82
N ALA A 353 16.90 -19.10 27.17
CA ALA A 353 16.45 -19.01 25.79
C ALA A 353 17.42 -19.79 24.88
N ALA A 354 16.94 -20.90 24.30
CA ALA A 354 17.71 -21.68 23.35
C ALA A 354 18.07 -20.81 22.15
N ALA A 355 19.37 -20.74 21.82
CA ALA A 355 19.86 -20.04 20.64
C ALA A 355 19.15 -20.57 19.39
N ALA A 356 18.56 -19.68 18.58
CA ALA A 356 17.92 -20.02 17.32
C ALA A 356 18.91 -20.71 16.37
N GLN A 357 18.86 -22.04 16.31
CA GLN A 357 19.78 -22.87 15.52
C GLN A 357 19.24 -23.10 14.11
N PRO A 358 20.04 -22.90 13.04
CA PRO A 358 19.57 -23.06 11.66
C PRO A 358 18.98 -24.46 11.42
N THR A 359 17.92 -24.52 10.60
CA THR A 359 17.35 -25.80 10.17
C THR A 359 18.34 -26.55 9.26
N PRO A 360 18.21 -27.88 9.08
CA PRO A 360 19.11 -28.63 8.18
C PRO A 360 19.16 -28.06 6.75
N SER A 361 18.03 -27.59 6.23
CA SER A 361 17.96 -26.92 4.92
C SER A 361 18.75 -25.61 4.91
N GLN A 362 18.59 -24.79 5.95
CA GLN A 362 19.32 -23.54 6.12
C GLN A 362 20.83 -23.76 6.27
N THR A 363 21.24 -24.80 6.99
CA THR A 363 22.66 -25.19 7.12
C THR A 363 23.25 -25.58 5.75
N SER A 364 22.52 -26.36 4.96
CA SER A 364 22.94 -26.74 3.59
C SER A 364 23.10 -25.51 2.68
N GLN A 365 22.15 -24.57 2.74
CA GLN A 365 22.19 -23.33 1.96
C GLN A 365 23.36 -22.42 2.38
N ALA A 366 23.63 -22.28 3.68
CA ALA A 366 24.80 -21.55 4.16
C ALA A 366 26.10 -22.24 3.75
N GLN A 367 26.15 -23.57 3.73
CA GLN A 367 27.32 -24.29 3.24
C GLN A 367 27.55 -24.01 1.75
N GLN A 368 26.50 -24.07 0.93
CA GLN A 368 26.58 -23.73 -0.49
C GLN A 368 27.14 -22.31 -0.71
N PHE A 369 26.72 -21.33 0.09
CA PHE A 369 27.28 -19.98 0.06
C PHE A 369 28.78 -19.97 0.37
N LYS A 370 29.18 -20.65 1.46
CA LYS A 370 30.59 -20.72 1.89
C LYS A 370 31.46 -21.39 0.85
N ASP A 371 30.97 -22.44 0.21
CA ASP A 371 31.71 -23.16 -0.84
C ASP A 371 31.93 -22.28 -2.08
N GLN A 372 30.94 -21.46 -2.46
CA GLN A 372 31.02 -20.63 -3.65
C GLN A 372 31.80 -19.32 -3.46
N LEU A 373 31.59 -18.65 -2.33
CA LEU A 373 32.15 -17.31 -2.08
C LEU A 373 33.19 -17.27 -0.96
N GLY A 374 33.19 -18.22 -0.02
CA GLY A 374 34.11 -18.23 1.13
C GLY A 374 35.58 -18.04 0.75
N PRO A 375 36.16 -18.80 -0.20
CA PRO A 375 37.55 -18.62 -0.62
C PRO A 375 37.85 -17.21 -1.16
N LYS A 376 36.92 -16.62 -1.92
CA LYS A 376 37.09 -15.25 -2.47
C LYS A 376 36.96 -14.19 -1.39
N LEU A 377 36.02 -14.34 -0.47
CA LEU A 377 35.85 -13.42 0.67
C LEU A 377 37.05 -13.46 1.61
N ALA A 378 37.62 -14.64 1.85
CA ALA A 378 38.86 -14.79 2.60
C ALA A 378 40.07 -14.13 1.90
N GLN A 379 40.17 -14.24 0.57
CA GLN A 379 41.20 -13.52 -0.21
C GLN A 379 41.06 -11.99 -0.12
N LEU A 380 39.84 -11.49 0.10
CA LEU A 380 39.56 -10.08 0.37
C LEU A 380 39.75 -9.68 1.84
N GLY A 381 40.28 -10.59 2.68
CA GLY A 381 40.62 -10.32 4.08
C GLY A 381 39.47 -10.49 5.07
N MET A 382 38.34 -11.09 4.66
CA MET A 382 37.25 -11.36 5.60
C MET A 382 37.57 -12.53 6.53
N SER A 383 37.23 -12.37 7.80
CA SER A 383 37.36 -13.44 8.79
C SER A 383 36.30 -14.53 8.61
N GLU A 384 36.56 -15.72 9.15
CA GLU A 384 35.59 -16.81 9.15
C GLU A 384 34.25 -16.40 9.78
N GLN A 385 34.29 -15.61 10.86
CA GLN A 385 33.09 -15.08 11.50
C GLN A 385 32.29 -14.16 10.55
N GLN A 386 32.96 -13.28 9.81
CA GLN A 386 32.30 -12.42 8.83
C GLN A 386 31.69 -13.26 7.70
N ILE A 387 32.40 -14.28 7.22
CA ILE A 387 31.89 -15.21 6.20
C ILE A 387 30.66 -15.97 6.72
N ASN A 388 30.65 -16.39 7.99
CA ASN A 388 29.50 -17.04 8.62
C ASN A 388 28.28 -16.10 8.71
N THR A 389 28.50 -14.85 9.12
CA THR A 389 27.45 -13.81 9.13
C THR A 389 26.88 -13.59 7.72
N LEU A 390 27.74 -13.51 6.70
CA LEU A 390 27.30 -13.36 5.30
C LEU A 390 26.53 -14.58 4.79
N ALA A 391 26.94 -15.78 5.19
CA ALA A 391 26.23 -17.01 4.86
C ALA A 391 24.81 -17.01 5.48
N ALA A 392 24.69 -16.61 6.75
CA ALA A 392 23.39 -16.48 7.41
C ALA A 392 22.51 -15.39 6.73
N ALA A 393 23.11 -14.26 6.35
CA ALA A 393 22.41 -13.21 5.59
C ALA A 393 21.93 -13.69 4.21
N ALA A 394 22.74 -14.50 3.52
CA ALA A 394 22.38 -15.11 2.25
C ALA A 394 21.21 -16.09 2.39
N VAL A 395 21.23 -16.94 3.42
CA VAL A 395 20.11 -17.86 3.71
C VAL A 395 18.83 -17.10 4.07
N LYS A 396 18.97 -15.99 4.80
CA LYS A 396 17.84 -15.09 5.07
C LYS A 396 17.25 -14.53 3.78
N ALA A 397 18.10 -14.03 2.87
CA ALA A 397 17.66 -13.53 1.57
C ALA A 397 16.99 -14.63 0.73
N GLN A 398 17.56 -15.84 0.71
CA GLN A 398 16.97 -17.00 0.04
C GLN A 398 15.60 -17.36 0.63
N THR A 399 15.46 -17.37 1.95
CA THR A 399 14.20 -17.68 2.62
C THR A 399 13.12 -16.65 2.30
N ARG A 400 13.49 -15.36 2.27
CA ARG A 400 12.59 -14.26 1.90
C ARG A 400 12.01 -14.43 0.49
N PHE A 401 12.76 -15.02 -0.42
CA PHE A 401 12.38 -15.18 -1.83
C PHE A 401 12.21 -16.65 -2.24
N ALA A 402 11.86 -17.54 -1.31
CA ALA A 402 11.75 -18.98 -1.57
C ALA A 402 10.76 -19.32 -2.70
N GLY A 403 9.74 -18.49 -2.93
CA GLY A 403 8.78 -18.64 -4.04
C GLY A 403 9.36 -18.40 -5.45
N GLN A 404 10.62 -17.94 -5.58
CA GLN A 404 11.29 -17.67 -6.86
C GLN A 404 12.17 -18.84 -7.33
N GLY A 405 11.98 -20.00 -6.72
CA GLY A 405 12.70 -21.23 -7.04
C GLY A 405 14.09 -21.31 -6.40
N ASP A 406 14.75 -22.44 -6.65
CA ASP A 406 16.02 -22.77 -6.01
C ASP A 406 17.15 -21.82 -6.41
N VAL A 407 18.09 -21.68 -5.48
CA VAL A 407 19.31 -20.89 -5.68
C VAL A 407 20.27 -21.65 -6.60
N GLN A 408 20.57 -21.03 -7.74
CA GLN A 408 21.51 -21.54 -8.73
C GLN A 408 22.95 -21.12 -8.41
N GLY A 409 23.15 -19.97 -7.76
CA GLY A 409 24.47 -19.55 -7.32
C GLY A 409 24.55 -18.17 -6.69
N TYR A 410 25.72 -17.89 -6.13
CA TYR A 410 26.11 -16.66 -5.49
C TYR A 410 27.26 -16.00 -6.24
N TYR A 411 27.17 -14.68 -6.43
CA TYR A 411 28.16 -13.89 -7.13
C TYR A 411 28.61 -12.75 -6.24
N LEU A 412 29.90 -12.43 -6.29
CA LEU A 412 30.48 -11.28 -5.61
C LEU A 412 30.81 -10.22 -6.67
N SER A 413 30.43 -8.97 -6.41
CA SER A 413 30.80 -7.84 -7.25
C SER A 413 32.33 -7.66 -7.30
N LYS A 414 32.84 -7.02 -8.35
CA LYS A 414 34.29 -6.83 -8.55
C LYS A 414 34.96 -6.04 -7.43
N ASP A 415 34.24 -5.12 -6.81
CA ASP A 415 34.68 -4.31 -5.68
C ASP A 415 34.47 -4.99 -4.31
N GLY A 416 33.91 -6.21 -4.29
CA GLY A 416 33.66 -6.97 -3.06
C GLY A 416 32.56 -6.40 -2.16
N SER A 417 31.84 -5.36 -2.58
CA SER A 417 30.87 -4.65 -1.76
C SER A 417 29.47 -5.27 -1.77
N THR A 418 29.15 -6.05 -2.80
CA THR A 418 27.80 -6.53 -3.09
C THR A 418 27.80 -8.02 -3.43
N ILE A 419 26.86 -8.75 -2.84
CA ILE A 419 26.61 -10.15 -3.13
C ILE A 419 25.30 -10.25 -3.90
N ALA A 420 25.32 -10.96 -5.02
CA ALA A 420 24.15 -11.28 -5.80
C ALA A 420 23.78 -12.76 -5.67
N LEU A 421 22.49 -13.02 -5.48
CA LEU A 421 21.84 -14.31 -5.44
C LEU A 421 21.09 -14.53 -6.76
N ARG A 422 21.38 -15.64 -7.45
CA ARG A 422 20.65 -16.05 -8.65
C ARG A 422 19.71 -17.20 -8.33
N GLN A 423 18.43 -17.01 -8.61
CA GLN A 423 17.39 -18.03 -8.48
C GLN A 423 16.90 -18.52 -9.84
N ALA A 424 16.18 -19.65 -9.84
CA ALA A 424 15.65 -20.28 -11.04
C ALA A 424 14.70 -19.38 -11.85
N TYR A 425 13.91 -18.54 -11.17
CA TYR A 425 13.09 -17.51 -11.80
C TYR A 425 13.71 -16.12 -11.60
N PRO A 426 13.93 -15.33 -12.67
CA PRO A 426 14.53 -13.99 -12.57
C PRO A 426 13.65 -13.02 -11.76
N PRO A 427 14.23 -11.98 -11.11
CA PRO A 427 15.58 -11.41 -11.28
C PRO A 427 16.64 -11.81 -10.23
N LEU A 428 17.91 -11.47 -10.53
CA LEU A 428 19.02 -11.46 -9.56
C LEU A 428 18.67 -10.59 -8.33
N ARG A 429 19.00 -11.07 -7.14
CA ARG A 429 18.78 -10.35 -5.88
C ARG A 429 20.10 -9.96 -5.26
N GLU A 430 20.23 -8.71 -4.84
CA GLU A 430 21.49 -8.19 -4.32
C GLU A 430 21.34 -7.77 -2.86
N PHE A 431 22.41 -7.94 -2.08
CA PHE A 431 22.56 -7.32 -0.77
C PHE A 431 24.00 -6.85 -0.59
N THR A 432 24.21 -5.79 0.19
CA THR A 432 25.56 -5.26 0.44
C THR A 432 26.22 -6.01 1.60
N VAL A 433 27.53 -6.21 1.49
CA VAL A 433 28.36 -6.84 2.52
C VAL A 433 28.30 -6.03 3.81
N GLU A 434 28.39 -4.70 3.71
CA GLU A 434 28.32 -3.79 4.86
C GLU A 434 27.01 -3.94 5.64
N SER A 435 25.87 -3.92 4.94
CA SER A 435 24.55 -4.08 5.57
C SER A 435 24.40 -5.44 6.25
N ALA A 436 24.92 -6.51 5.63
CA ALA A 436 24.88 -7.84 6.20
C ALA A 436 25.76 -7.98 7.44
N LEU A 437 26.95 -7.39 7.44
CA LEU A 437 27.88 -7.42 8.57
C LEU A 437 27.49 -6.47 9.72
N GLY A 438 26.62 -5.49 9.46
CA GLY A 438 26.04 -4.63 10.50
C GLY A 438 25.11 -5.36 11.48
N ARG A 439 24.89 -6.67 11.31
CA ARG A 439 24.05 -7.51 12.16
C ARG A 439 24.77 -8.81 12.54
N SER A 440 24.42 -9.38 13.69
CA SER A 440 24.98 -10.66 14.12
C SER A 440 24.48 -11.83 13.28
N GLU A 441 25.29 -12.89 13.20
CA GLU A 441 24.91 -14.16 12.58
C GLU A 441 23.60 -14.70 13.16
N GLN A 442 23.47 -14.71 14.50
CA GLN A 442 22.26 -15.15 15.20
C GLN A 442 21.04 -14.30 14.83
N GLY A 443 21.22 -12.99 14.59
CA GLY A 443 20.16 -12.10 14.15
C GLY A 443 19.62 -12.47 12.78
N HIS A 444 20.49 -12.86 11.83
CA HIS A 444 20.04 -13.34 10.52
C HIS A 444 19.35 -14.71 10.61
N TRP A 445 19.84 -15.60 11.48
CA TRP A 445 19.21 -16.91 11.70
C TRP A 445 17.81 -16.82 12.29
N ALA A 446 17.62 -16.00 13.32
CA ALA A 446 16.31 -15.77 13.92
C ALA A 446 15.30 -15.22 12.89
N GLU A 447 15.72 -14.30 12.02
CA GLU A 447 14.86 -13.77 10.96
C GLU A 447 14.54 -14.81 9.88
N ALA A 448 15.53 -15.60 9.46
CA ALA A 448 15.31 -16.65 8.48
C ALA A 448 14.29 -17.69 9.00
N GLN A 449 14.35 -18.05 10.28
CA GLN A 449 13.37 -18.95 10.91
C GLN A 449 11.98 -18.34 10.99
N ALA A 450 11.88 -17.08 11.41
CA ALA A 450 10.60 -16.38 11.50
C ALA A 450 9.87 -16.32 10.15
N MET A 451 10.61 -16.11 9.05
CA MET A 451 10.08 -16.13 7.67
C MET A 451 9.72 -17.55 7.19
N GLY A 452 10.52 -18.55 7.57
CA GLY A 452 10.24 -19.95 7.24
C GLY A 452 8.98 -20.48 7.91
N ALA A 453 8.74 -20.12 9.18
CA ALA A 453 7.56 -20.53 9.94
C ALA A 453 6.26 -19.92 9.40
N THR A 454 6.30 -18.68 8.91
CA THR A 454 5.12 -18.03 8.28
C THR A 454 4.78 -18.64 6.92
N SER A 455 5.75 -19.27 6.25
CA SER A 455 5.56 -19.91 4.95
C SER A 455 5.05 -21.37 5.06
N GLN A 456 4.96 -21.93 6.28
CA GLN A 456 4.54 -23.31 6.54
C GLN A 456 3.15 -23.43 7.22
N VAL A 457 2.32 -22.39 7.20
CA VAL A 457 0.91 -22.54 7.60
C VAL A 457 0.20 -23.45 6.59
N ALA A 458 0.05 -24.71 6.98
CA ALA A 458 -0.54 -25.77 6.21
C ALA A 458 -2.02 -25.49 5.92
N VAL A 459 -2.40 -25.63 4.66
CA VAL A 459 -3.78 -25.84 4.23
C VAL A 459 -4.29 -27.11 4.94
N PRO A 460 -5.37 -27.06 5.74
CA PRO A 460 -5.95 -28.28 6.28
C PRO A 460 -6.42 -29.17 5.12
N ALA A 461 -6.05 -30.44 5.19
CA ALA A 461 -6.43 -31.45 4.19
C ALA A 461 -7.96 -31.48 4.00
N PRO A 462 -8.47 -31.66 2.77
CA PRO A 462 -9.90 -31.78 2.55
C PRO A 462 -10.40 -33.02 3.29
N GLU A 463 -11.35 -32.80 4.20
CA GLU A 463 -12.15 -33.87 4.79
C GLU A 463 -12.79 -34.66 3.65
N ARG A 464 -12.47 -35.96 3.61
CA ARG A 464 -13.16 -36.91 2.74
C ARG A 464 -14.59 -37.01 3.25
N ASP A 465 -15.53 -36.48 2.47
CA ASP A 465 -16.93 -36.84 2.59
C ASP A 465 -17.07 -38.36 2.48
N THR A 466 -17.33 -39.01 3.61
CA THR A 466 -17.89 -40.36 3.66
C THR A 466 -19.29 -40.32 3.07
N GLN A 467 -19.38 -40.64 1.79
CA GLN A 467 -20.61 -40.96 1.08
C GLN A 467 -21.28 -42.20 1.72
N PRO A 468 -22.53 -42.13 2.22
CA PRO A 468 -23.21 -43.32 2.70
C PRO A 468 -23.71 -44.16 1.50
N ALA A 469 -23.53 -45.47 1.63
CA ALA A 469 -23.86 -46.49 0.63
C ALA A 469 -25.37 -46.52 0.27
N PRO A 470 -25.73 -46.88 -0.97
CA PRO A 470 -27.12 -47.07 -1.36
C PRO A 470 -27.66 -48.38 -0.75
N GLN A 471 -28.67 -48.26 0.13
CA GLN A 471 -29.45 -49.42 0.55
C GLN A 471 -30.38 -49.86 -0.58
N VAL A 472 -30.14 -51.07 -1.03
CA VAL A 472 -31.01 -51.88 -1.89
C VAL A 472 -32.23 -52.31 -1.07
N ALA A 473 -33.43 -51.91 -1.50
CA ALA A 473 -34.68 -52.52 -1.06
C ALA A 473 -35.30 -53.26 -2.26
N MET A 474 -35.26 -54.59 -2.18
CA MET A 474 -36.00 -55.51 -3.05
C MET A 474 -37.45 -55.69 -2.54
N PRO A 475 -38.36 -56.15 -3.41
CA PRO A 475 -39.80 -55.93 -3.29
C PRO A 475 -40.50 -57.03 -2.49
N ASN A 476 -41.70 -56.74 -1.99
CA ASN A 476 -42.67 -57.80 -1.72
C ASN A 476 -44.09 -57.38 -2.08
N THR A 477 -44.64 -58.14 -3.02
CA THR A 477 -46.03 -58.26 -3.46
C THR A 477 -46.99 -58.60 -2.32
N ALA A 478 -48.19 -58.00 -2.31
CA ALA A 478 -49.46 -58.72 -2.51
C ALA A 478 -50.72 -57.83 -2.30
N ALA A 479 -51.60 -57.90 -3.32
CA ALA A 479 -53.05 -58.10 -3.23
C ALA A 479 -54.02 -57.00 -2.71
N SER A 480 -54.79 -56.50 -3.70
CA SER A 480 -56.25 -56.66 -3.83
C SER A 480 -57.21 -55.57 -3.34
N SER A 481 -58.09 -55.22 -4.29
CA SER A 481 -59.52 -54.80 -4.17
C SER A 481 -59.79 -53.48 -3.42
N ALA A 482 -60.47 -52.49 -3.99
CA ALA A 482 -61.85 -52.56 -4.45
C ALA A 482 -62.28 -51.20 -5.02
N ALA A 483 -63.19 -51.25 -5.98
CA ALA A 483 -63.90 -50.12 -6.56
C ALA A 483 -64.87 -49.46 -5.58
N ARG A 484 -65.17 -48.16 -5.77
CA ARG A 484 -66.54 -47.67 -6.05
C ARG A 484 -66.62 -46.14 -6.18
N VAL A 485 -67.34 -45.77 -7.25
CA VAL A 485 -68.14 -44.56 -7.57
C VAL A 485 -67.41 -43.22 -7.66
#